data_AF-A0A1Q6F1B0-F1
#
_entry.id   AF-A0A1Q6F1B0-F1
#
_cell.length_a   1.000
_cell.length_b   1.000
_cell.length_c   1.000
_cell.angle_alpha   90.00
_cell.angle_beta   90.00
_cell.angle_gamma   90.00
#
_symmetry.space_group_name_H-M   'P 1'
#
loop_
_entity.id
_entity.type
_entity.pdbx_description
1 polymer ?
#
loop_
_entity_poly.entity_id
_entity_poly.type
_entity_poly.pdbx_seq_one_letter_code
_entity_poly.pdbx_strand_id
1 'polypeptide(L)'
;MKFIKTSILCLATVAAAACHKSEAPTAAEGTITFAVATQQEVNDVTRSKVSDITDLPVAADFTLTITDAQKKTVWSGTIAQMTEPYTIAAGEYTATAQYGSVSDEGFDKPCFTGSMPFTINGGDSKQITIPVSLANAIVKVSCTEMFRNYFTDYSFKITTAAGTQIDFPKSETRGAFIDAYKFTIDGTLKNQGGTAQSFNKTYDTGINPATCYTVTFDASSVGGTSITVTFNDTTETIDLGDIELND
;
A
#
# COMPACT_ATOMS: atom_id res chain seq x y z
N MET A 1 38.17 15.02 102.13
CA MET A 1 39.34 14.17 101.85
C MET A 1 39.04 13.37 100.58
N LYS A 2 39.74 13.68 99.46
CA LYS A 2 40.19 12.76 98.38
C LYS A 2 39.19 11.67 97.88
N PHE A 3 38.79 11.54 96.60
CA PHE A 3 39.55 11.66 95.34
C PHE A 3 38.63 11.87 94.11
N ILE A 4 39.17 12.59 93.13
CA ILE A 4 38.73 12.69 91.72
C ILE A 4 39.07 11.39 90.97
N LYS A 5 38.17 10.90 90.10
CA LYS A 5 38.55 10.19 88.85
C LYS A 5 37.57 10.48 87.71
N THR A 6 38.14 11.00 86.64
CA THR A 6 37.64 11.27 85.29
C THR A 6 37.21 9.99 84.56
N SER A 7 36.24 10.09 83.64
CA SER A 7 36.40 9.84 82.19
C SER A 7 35.25 9.12 81.48
N ILE A 8 34.99 9.64 80.26
CA ILE A 8 34.48 9.00 79.03
C ILE A 8 32.96 9.00 78.80
N LEU A 9 32.58 10.02 78.03
CA LEU A 9 31.39 10.20 77.22
C LEU A 9 31.50 9.29 75.98
N CYS A 10 30.67 8.25 75.86
CA CYS A 10 30.47 7.49 74.62
C CYS A 10 29.25 8.05 73.89
N LEU A 11 29.49 8.74 72.78
CA LEU A 11 28.48 9.24 71.85
C LEU A 11 28.04 8.09 70.95
N ALA A 12 26.81 7.60 71.11
CA ALA A 12 26.23 6.57 70.26
C ALA A 12 25.73 7.21 68.95
N THR A 13 26.46 7.05 67.86
CA THR A 13 26.00 7.39 66.51
C THR A 13 25.09 6.30 65.98
N VAL A 14 23.79 6.58 65.90
CA VAL A 14 22.80 5.74 65.20
C VAL A 14 22.95 6.00 63.71
N ALA A 15 23.52 5.04 62.97
CA ALA A 15 23.54 5.07 61.52
C ALA A 15 22.17 4.61 60.99
N ALA A 16 21.36 5.55 60.52
CA ALA A 16 20.17 5.23 59.74
C ALA A 16 20.63 4.75 58.35
N ALA A 17 20.52 3.45 58.10
CA ALA A 17 20.65 2.87 56.77
C ALA A 17 19.43 3.28 55.94
N ALA A 18 19.55 4.38 55.18
CA ALA A 18 18.62 4.67 54.10
C ALA A 18 18.86 3.66 52.98
N CYS A 19 18.03 2.62 52.91
CA CYS A 19 17.89 1.83 51.69
C CYS A 19 17.30 2.74 50.60
N HIS A 20 18.18 3.42 49.86
CA HIS A 20 17.80 3.97 48.57
C HIS A 20 17.54 2.77 47.65
N LYS A 21 16.26 2.50 47.38
CA LYS A 21 15.88 1.69 46.23
C LYS A 21 16.31 2.52 45.02
N SER A 22 17.43 2.15 44.40
CA SER A 22 17.84 2.72 43.12
C SER A 22 16.81 2.27 42.09
N GLU A 23 15.75 3.06 41.93
CA GLU A 23 14.95 3.01 40.72
C GLU A 23 15.91 3.32 39.57
N ALA A 24 15.95 2.43 38.57
CA ALA A 24 16.57 2.79 37.31
C ALA A 24 15.99 4.14 36.87
N PRO A 25 16.77 5.07 36.28
CA PRO A 25 16.21 6.32 35.80
C PRO A 25 15.00 5.96 34.92
N THR A 26 13.81 6.41 35.34
CA THR A 26 12.60 6.28 34.52
C THR A 26 12.98 6.81 33.15
N ALA A 27 12.94 5.95 32.13
CA ALA A 27 13.27 6.37 30.78
C ALA A 27 12.38 7.59 30.50
N ALA A 28 13.02 8.75 30.28
CA ALA A 28 12.28 9.99 30.23
C ALA A 28 11.26 9.89 29.08
N GLU A 29 9.97 10.09 29.36
CA GLU A 29 8.91 9.89 28.38
C GLU A 29 8.64 11.17 27.57
N GLY A 30 8.18 11.00 26.33
CA GLY A 30 7.61 12.06 25.51
C GLY A 30 6.23 11.65 24.98
N THR A 31 5.58 12.56 24.27
CA THR A 31 4.25 12.35 23.69
C THR A 31 4.25 12.50 22.18
N ILE A 32 3.50 11.64 21.49
CA ILE A 32 3.36 11.68 20.03
C ILE A 32 1.90 11.70 19.56
N THR A 33 1.69 12.31 18.40
CA THR A 33 0.45 12.27 17.60
C THR A 33 0.80 11.88 16.17
N PHE A 34 -0.15 11.37 15.40
CA PHE A 34 0.09 10.89 14.04
C PHE A 34 -0.77 11.59 12.99
N ALA A 35 -0.17 11.75 11.82
CA ALA A 35 -0.87 12.11 10.60
C ALA A 35 -0.37 11.23 9.45
N VAL A 36 -1.21 11.02 8.44
CA VAL A 36 -0.83 10.35 7.19
C VAL A 36 -0.85 11.36 6.07
N ALA A 37 0.23 11.39 5.28
CA ALA A 37 0.33 12.20 4.07
C ALA A 37 0.32 11.28 2.85
N THR A 38 -0.85 11.11 2.23
CA THR A 38 -1.01 10.28 1.05
C THR A 38 -0.44 10.97 -0.19
N GLN A 39 0.59 10.37 -0.79
CA GLN A 39 1.07 10.74 -2.11
C GLN A 39 0.07 10.28 -3.15
N GLN A 40 -0.48 11.24 -3.91
CA GLN A 40 -1.59 11.01 -4.84
C GLN A 40 -1.15 10.78 -6.29
N GLU A 41 0.10 11.10 -6.59
CA GLU A 41 0.67 10.95 -7.93
C GLU A 41 1.08 9.48 -8.14
N VAL A 42 0.64 8.90 -9.25
CA VAL A 42 1.20 7.65 -9.78
C VAL A 42 2.03 7.99 -11.00
N ASN A 43 3.08 7.20 -11.22
CA ASN A 43 3.75 7.25 -12.51
C ASN A 43 2.73 6.77 -13.56
N ASP A 44 2.47 7.58 -14.58
CA ASP A 44 1.59 7.23 -15.68
C ASP A 44 2.22 7.77 -16.95
N VAL A 45 2.07 7.03 -18.06
CA VAL A 45 2.35 7.48 -19.42
C VAL A 45 1.45 8.69 -19.77
N THR A 46 0.32 8.84 -19.07
CA THR A 46 -0.52 10.04 -19.05
C THR A 46 -0.88 10.41 -17.61
N ARG A 47 -0.10 11.27 -16.93
CA ARG A 47 -0.33 11.77 -15.55
C ARG A 47 -1.77 11.66 -15.04
N SER A 48 -2.10 10.56 -14.36
CA SER A 48 -3.37 10.37 -13.63
C SER A 48 -3.10 10.44 -12.12
N LYS A 49 -4.07 10.88 -11.33
CA LYS A 49 -4.02 10.76 -9.87
C LYS A 49 -4.69 9.47 -9.45
N VAL A 50 -4.25 8.86 -8.35
CA VAL A 50 -4.94 7.68 -7.77
C VAL A 50 -6.40 7.99 -7.45
N SER A 51 -6.68 9.23 -7.04
CA SER A 51 -8.03 9.74 -6.77
C SER A 51 -8.96 9.78 -7.98
N ASP A 52 -8.43 9.68 -9.21
CA ASP A 52 -9.25 9.63 -10.42
C ASP A 52 -9.80 8.21 -10.67
N ILE A 53 -9.32 7.23 -9.89
CA ILE A 53 -9.56 5.80 -10.10
C ILE A 53 -10.31 5.19 -8.91
N THR A 54 -9.99 5.62 -7.69
CA THR A 54 -10.62 5.15 -6.44
C THR A 54 -10.72 6.27 -5.42
N ASP A 55 -11.64 6.12 -4.48
CA ASP A 55 -11.63 6.91 -3.26
C ASP A 55 -10.36 6.65 -2.45
N LEU A 56 -9.77 7.72 -1.91
CA LEU A 56 -8.59 7.63 -1.08
C LEU A 56 -8.97 7.27 0.36
N PRO A 57 -8.23 6.38 1.03
CA PRO A 57 -8.47 6.08 2.44
C PRO A 57 -8.23 7.32 3.31
N VAL A 58 -9.05 7.49 4.33
CA VAL A 58 -8.80 8.49 5.36
C VAL A 58 -7.73 7.97 6.34
N ALA A 59 -6.99 8.88 6.97
CA ALA A 59 -5.90 8.51 7.88
C ALA A 59 -6.33 7.51 8.97
N ALA A 60 -7.56 7.63 9.45
CA ALA A 60 -8.14 6.77 10.48
C ALA A 60 -8.17 5.28 10.11
N ASP A 61 -8.23 4.95 8.82
CA ASP A 61 -8.35 3.58 8.30
C ASP A 61 -7.01 2.86 8.18
N PHE A 62 -5.90 3.59 8.27
CA PHE A 62 -4.57 3.00 8.19
C PHE A 62 -4.26 2.20 9.46
N THR A 63 -3.71 1.01 9.27
CA THR A 63 -3.01 0.28 10.32
C THR A 63 -1.67 0.96 10.55
N LEU A 64 -1.43 1.42 11.78
CA LEU A 64 -0.16 1.94 12.23
C LEU A 64 0.58 0.84 13.02
N THR A 65 1.88 0.72 12.80
CA THR A 65 2.78 -0.10 13.61
C THR A 65 3.99 0.73 14.00
N ILE A 66 4.31 0.76 15.30
CA ILE A 66 5.48 1.43 15.84
C ILE A 66 6.47 0.36 16.30
N THR A 67 7.70 0.42 15.79
CA THR A 67 8.79 -0.43 16.25
C THR A 67 9.92 0.39 16.84
N ASP A 68 10.63 -0.16 17.83
CA ASP A 68 11.87 0.42 18.37
C ASP A 68 13.08 0.12 17.47
N ALA A 69 14.25 0.61 17.84
CA ALA A 69 15.51 0.35 17.14
C ALA A 69 15.88 -1.15 17.01
N GLN A 70 15.32 -2.03 17.85
CA GLN A 70 15.48 -3.48 17.78
C GLN A 70 14.37 -4.16 16.96
N LYS A 71 13.54 -3.39 16.26
CA LYS A 71 12.36 -3.83 15.50
C LYS A 71 11.30 -4.52 16.35
N LYS A 72 11.31 -4.33 17.67
CA LYS A 72 10.26 -4.85 18.55
C LYS A 72 9.04 -3.95 18.41
N THR A 73 7.87 -4.55 18.21
CA THR A 73 6.60 -3.82 18.17
C THR A 73 6.31 -3.21 19.54
N VAL A 74 6.16 -1.89 19.55
CA VAL A 74 5.78 -1.08 20.70
C VAL A 74 4.26 -0.86 20.69
N TRP A 75 3.69 -0.68 19.50
CA TRP A 75 2.26 -0.48 19.32
C TRP A 75 1.82 -0.95 17.93
N SER A 76 0.60 -1.48 17.81
CA SER A 76 -0.01 -1.85 16.53
C SER A 76 -1.54 -1.81 16.62
N GLY A 77 -2.19 -1.25 15.60
CA GLY A 77 -3.64 -1.09 15.50
C GLY A 77 -4.00 -0.09 14.41
N THR A 78 -5.29 0.20 14.19
CA THR A 78 -5.67 1.30 13.29
C THR A 78 -5.40 2.64 13.96
N ILE A 79 -5.09 3.69 13.18
CA ILE A 79 -4.84 5.03 13.74
C ILE A 79 -6.03 5.50 14.59
N ALA A 80 -7.27 5.17 14.19
CA ALA A 80 -8.47 5.47 14.97
C ALA A 80 -8.51 4.81 16.36
N GLN A 81 -7.82 3.69 16.56
CA GLN A 81 -7.74 2.99 17.85
C GLN A 81 -6.68 3.59 18.78
N MET A 82 -5.75 4.39 18.26
CA MET A 82 -4.72 4.99 19.09
C MET A 82 -5.33 6.12 19.92
N THR A 83 -5.15 6.05 21.24
CA THR A 83 -5.47 7.18 22.10
C THR A 83 -4.37 8.23 21.97
N GLU A 84 -4.71 9.40 21.45
CA GLU A 84 -3.79 10.52 21.29
C GLU A 84 -3.94 11.55 22.42
N PRO A 85 -2.84 12.16 22.90
CA PRO A 85 -1.46 11.85 22.54
C PRO A 85 -0.97 10.53 23.16
N TYR A 86 -0.13 9.79 22.43
CA TYR A 86 0.45 8.53 22.92
C TYR A 86 1.77 8.80 23.66
N THR A 87 1.86 8.36 24.91
CA THR A 87 3.08 8.47 25.71
C THR A 87 4.03 7.32 25.39
N ILE A 88 5.30 7.65 25.11
CA ILE A 88 6.33 6.68 24.74
C ILE A 88 7.66 7.06 25.40
N ALA A 89 8.48 6.07 25.74
CA ALA A 89 9.81 6.30 26.30
C ALA A 89 10.71 7.06 25.30
N ALA A 90 11.73 7.76 25.82
CA ALA A 90 12.79 8.29 24.98
C ALA A 90 13.51 7.17 24.23
N GLY A 91 13.73 7.38 22.93
CA GLY A 91 14.31 6.38 22.06
C GLY A 91 14.15 6.71 20.58
N GLU A 92 14.67 5.80 19.76
CA GLU A 92 14.53 5.80 18.30
C GLU A 92 13.47 4.78 17.90
N TYR A 93 12.60 5.21 16.98
CA TYR A 93 11.43 4.45 16.55
C TYR A 93 11.24 4.56 15.04
N THR A 94 10.48 3.62 14.49
CA THR A 94 9.92 3.71 13.13
C THR A 94 8.42 3.52 13.21
N ALA A 95 7.68 4.46 12.64
CA ALA A 95 6.24 4.34 12.43
C ALA A 95 5.97 3.89 11.00
N THR A 96 5.20 2.82 10.82
CA THR A 96 4.78 2.29 9.52
C THR A 96 3.26 2.38 9.43
N ALA A 97 2.74 2.99 8.37
CA ALA A 97 1.32 3.03 8.06
C ALA A 97 1.01 2.15 6.85
N GLN A 98 -0.04 1.34 6.94
CA GLN A 98 -0.48 0.41 5.91
C GLN A 98 -2.00 0.50 5.72
N TYR A 99 -2.46 0.54 4.48
CA TYR A 99 -3.85 0.38 4.10
C TYR A 99 -3.96 -0.65 2.98
N GLY A 100 -4.96 -1.54 3.03
CA GLY A 100 -5.13 -2.62 2.06
C GLY A 100 -3.98 -3.64 2.07
N SER A 101 -3.98 -4.52 1.06
CA SER A 101 -2.93 -5.52 0.84
C SER A 101 -2.64 -5.64 -0.65
N VAL A 102 -1.36 -5.82 -1.02
CA VAL A 102 -0.99 -6.15 -2.41
C VAL A 102 -1.52 -7.51 -2.86
N SER A 103 -1.86 -8.39 -1.91
CA SER A 103 -2.44 -9.71 -2.18
C SER A 103 -3.97 -9.67 -2.37
N ASP A 104 -4.63 -8.56 -2.05
CA ASP A 104 -6.06 -8.37 -2.27
C ASP A 104 -6.24 -7.57 -3.57
N GLU A 105 -6.28 -8.29 -4.69
CA GLU A 105 -6.33 -7.71 -6.03
C GLU A 105 -7.78 -7.57 -6.51
N GLY A 106 -8.06 -6.55 -7.33
CA GLY A 106 -9.42 -6.30 -7.84
C GLY A 106 -9.73 -4.82 -8.05
N PHE A 107 -10.98 -4.53 -8.36
CA PHE A 107 -11.48 -3.15 -8.39
C PHE A 107 -11.57 -2.60 -6.97
N ASP A 108 -11.27 -1.31 -6.81
CA ASP A 108 -11.41 -0.59 -5.54
C ASP A 108 -10.57 -1.21 -4.40
N LYS A 109 -9.40 -1.78 -4.76
CA LYS A 109 -8.43 -2.39 -3.83
C LYS A 109 -7.08 -1.66 -3.77
N PRO A 110 -7.04 -0.35 -3.49
CA PRO A 110 -5.76 0.32 -3.35
C PRO A 110 -4.98 -0.21 -2.14
N CYS A 111 -3.68 -0.39 -2.31
CA CYS A 111 -2.77 -0.73 -1.22
C CYS A 111 -1.82 0.44 -1.02
N PHE A 112 -1.78 1.04 0.17
CA PHE A 112 -0.87 2.12 0.51
C PHE A 112 0.07 1.68 1.63
N THR A 113 1.35 2.04 1.51
CA THR A 113 2.33 1.78 2.57
C THR A 113 3.30 2.94 2.70
N GLY A 114 3.86 3.11 3.88
CA GLY A 114 4.82 4.16 4.15
C GLY A 114 5.45 4.00 5.53
N SER A 115 6.65 4.55 5.69
CA SER A 115 7.35 4.50 6.97
C SER A 115 8.10 5.80 7.26
N MET A 116 8.11 6.21 8.52
CA MET A 116 8.82 7.39 8.99
C MET A 116 9.64 7.03 10.25
N PRO A 117 10.98 7.06 10.18
CA PRO A 117 11.81 7.00 11.37
C PRO A 117 11.70 8.31 12.17
N PHE A 118 11.73 8.21 13.50
CA PHE A 118 11.71 9.37 14.38
C PHE A 118 12.42 9.07 15.71
N THR A 119 12.83 10.13 16.41
CA THR A 119 13.43 10.04 17.75
C THR A 119 12.56 10.84 18.72
N ILE A 120 12.38 10.34 19.94
CA ILE A 120 11.74 11.05 21.05
C ILE A 120 12.73 11.18 22.21
N ASN A 121 12.79 12.38 22.79
CA ASN A 121 13.47 12.64 24.05
C ASN A 121 12.46 12.88 25.17
N GLY A 122 12.93 12.84 26.41
CA GLY A 122 12.09 13.17 27.57
C GLY A 122 11.50 14.58 27.51
N GLY A 123 10.19 14.69 27.68
CA GLY A 123 9.44 15.93 27.61
C GLY A 123 9.13 16.41 26.20
N ASP A 124 9.55 15.69 25.15
CA ASP A 124 9.19 16.03 23.77
C ASP A 124 7.67 15.87 23.56
N SER A 125 7.10 16.75 22.73
CA SER A 125 5.80 16.56 22.11
C SER A 125 5.94 16.70 20.59
N LYS A 126 5.69 15.62 19.83
CA LYS A 126 5.90 15.59 18.37
C LYS A 126 4.67 15.10 17.60
N GLN A 127 4.41 15.69 16.45
CA GLN A 127 3.52 15.13 15.44
C GLN A 127 4.37 14.37 14.41
N ILE A 128 4.05 13.09 14.20
CA ILE A 128 4.72 12.24 13.23
C ILE A 128 3.82 12.13 12.00
N THR A 129 4.22 12.77 10.91
CA THR A 129 3.52 12.67 9.62
C THR A 129 4.17 11.58 8.77
N ILE A 130 3.45 10.50 8.51
CA ILE A 130 3.93 9.35 7.73
C ILE A 130 3.57 9.56 6.26
N PRO A 131 4.56 9.71 5.35
CA PRO A 131 4.28 9.73 3.92
C PRO A 131 3.92 8.31 3.46
N VAL A 132 2.78 8.15 2.79
CA VAL A 132 2.36 6.86 2.22
C VAL A 132 2.18 6.98 0.71
N SER A 133 2.51 5.91 -0.01
CA SER A 133 2.38 5.82 -1.46
C SER A 133 1.75 4.49 -1.87
N LEU A 134 1.20 4.45 -3.09
CA LEU A 134 0.55 3.25 -3.62
C LEU A 134 1.59 2.13 -3.77
N ALA A 135 1.31 0.96 -3.22
CA ALA A 135 2.19 -0.21 -3.23
C ALA A 135 1.85 -1.19 -4.36
N ASN A 136 0.63 -1.16 -4.89
CA ASN A 136 0.21 -1.98 -6.04
C ASN A 136 0.21 -1.17 -7.35
N ALA A 137 0.05 -1.89 -8.47
CA ALA A 137 -0.13 -1.30 -9.79
C ALA A 137 -1.63 -1.22 -10.14
N ILE A 138 -1.97 -0.38 -11.12
CA ILE A 138 -3.33 -0.26 -11.64
C ILE A 138 -3.33 -0.66 -13.11
N VAL A 139 -4.28 -1.49 -13.54
CA VAL A 139 -4.51 -1.81 -14.96
C VAL A 139 -5.91 -1.39 -15.37
N LYS A 140 -5.98 -0.55 -16.40
CA LYS A 140 -7.20 -0.11 -17.07
C LYS A 140 -7.28 -0.77 -18.44
N VAL A 141 -8.51 -1.05 -18.87
CA VAL A 141 -8.81 -1.48 -20.23
C VAL A 141 -9.52 -0.34 -20.95
N SER A 142 -9.08 -0.07 -22.17
CA SER A 142 -9.69 0.92 -23.06
C SER A 142 -9.91 0.29 -24.44
N CYS A 143 -11.00 0.68 -25.10
CA CYS A 143 -11.26 0.33 -26.48
C CYS A 143 -11.38 1.61 -27.30
N THR A 144 -10.92 1.62 -28.54
CA THR A 144 -11.15 2.76 -29.43
C THR A 144 -12.58 2.76 -29.99
N GLU A 145 -12.97 3.86 -30.65
CA GLU A 145 -14.25 3.91 -31.34
C GLU A 145 -14.32 2.88 -32.48
N MET A 146 -13.24 2.71 -33.24
CA MET A 146 -13.16 1.71 -34.29
C MET A 146 -13.36 0.30 -33.75
N PHE A 147 -12.73 -0.02 -32.60
CA PHE A 147 -12.94 -1.30 -31.93
C PHE A 147 -14.41 -1.51 -31.53
N ARG A 148 -15.02 -0.51 -30.88
CA ARG A 148 -16.42 -0.59 -30.44
C ARG A 148 -17.42 -0.69 -31.61
N ASN A 149 -17.10 -0.10 -32.74
CA ASN A 149 -17.93 -0.17 -33.94
C ASN A 149 -17.81 -1.55 -34.59
N TYR A 150 -16.62 -2.14 -34.60
CA TYR A 150 -16.38 -3.44 -35.22
C TYR A 150 -16.86 -4.63 -34.36
N PHE A 151 -16.64 -4.59 -33.05
CA PHE A 151 -17.09 -5.64 -32.12
C PHE A 151 -18.40 -5.24 -31.43
N THR A 152 -19.47 -5.96 -31.77
CA THR A 152 -20.81 -5.72 -31.23
C THR A 152 -20.91 -6.12 -29.76
N ASP A 153 -20.12 -7.12 -29.35
CA ASP A 153 -19.98 -7.54 -27.95
C ASP A 153 -18.53 -7.93 -27.65
N TYR A 154 -18.10 -7.70 -26.41
CA TYR A 154 -16.76 -8.04 -25.96
C TYR A 154 -16.64 -8.04 -24.44
N SER A 155 -15.71 -8.84 -23.92
CA SER A 155 -15.29 -8.83 -22.53
C SER A 155 -13.81 -9.15 -22.44
N PHE A 156 -13.17 -8.65 -21.40
CA PHE A 156 -11.80 -8.99 -21.07
C PHE A 156 -11.73 -9.61 -19.68
N LYS A 157 -10.68 -10.39 -19.44
CA LYS A 157 -10.38 -10.92 -18.11
C LYS A 157 -8.89 -10.79 -17.86
N ILE A 158 -8.54 -10.20 -16.74
CA ILE A 158 -7.16 -10.13 -16.27
C ILE A 158 -6.92 -11.30 -15.32
N THR A 159 -5.87 -12.08 -15.56
CA THR A 159 -5.36 -13.09 -14.63
C THR A 159 -3.98 -12.65 -14.13
N THR A 160 -3.85 -12.45 -12.82
CA THR A 160 -2.59 -11.99 -12.20
C THR A 160 -1.63 -13.15 -11.93
N ALA A 161 -0.40 -12.83 -11.51
CA ALA A 161 0.57 -13.82 -11.08
C ALA A 161 0.10 -14.74 -9.95
N ALA A 162 -0.70 -14.19 -9.03
CA ALA A 162 -1.29 -14.90 -7.90
C ALA A 162 -2.47 -15.80 -8.32
N GLY A 163 -2.90 -15.71 -9.59
CA GLY A 163 -4.05 -16.43 -10.11
C GLY A 163 -5.39 -15.72 -9.89
N THR A 164 -5.39 -14.47 -9.40
CA THR A 164 -6.61 -13.69 -9.27
C THR A 164 -7.18 -13.39 -10.65
N GLN A 165 -8.46 -13.64 -10.83
CA GLN A 165 -9.20 -13.37 -12.06
C GLN A 165 -10.11 -12.17 -11.86
N ILE A 166 -9.98 -11.16 -12.73
CA ILE A 166 -10.71 -9.90 -12.67
C ILE A 166 -11.40 -9.69 -14.01
N ASP A 167 -12.72 -9.78 -14.02
CA ASP A 167 -13.52 -9.62 -15.23
C ASP A 167 -13.77 -8.14 -15.55
N PHE A 168 -13.50 -7.77 -16.80
CA PHE A 168 -13.80 -6.47 -17.40
C PHE A 168 -14.91 -6.66 -18.44
N PRO A 169 -16.19 -6.64 -18.02
CA PRO A 169 -17.29 -6.63 -18.98
C PRO A 169 -17.24 -5.36 -19.84
N LYS A 170 -17.95 -5.38 -20.98
CA LYS A 170 -18.01 -4.27 -21.95
C LYS A 170 -18.20 -2.87 -21.34
N SER A 171 -18.97 -2.77 -20.26
CA SER A 171 -19.32 -1.52 -19.59
C SER A 171 -18.37 -1.12 -18.44
N GLU A 172 -17.36 -1.93 -18.12
CA GLU A 172 -16.43 -1.64 -17.05
C GLU A 172 -15.45 -0.54 -17.45
N THR A 173 -15.25 0.41 -16.55
CA THR A 173 -14.40 1.59 -16.77
C THR A 173 -13.39 1.81 -15.65
N ARG A 174 -13.51 1.07 -14.53
CA ARG A 174 -12.59 1.17 -13.39
C ARG A 174 -11.23 0.57 -13.72
N GLY A 175 -10.23 0.95 -12.93
CA GLY A 175 -8.93 0.29 -12.92
C GLY A 175 -8.91 -0.86 -11.91
N ALA A 176 -8.32 -1.98 -12.30
CA ALA A 176 -8.02 -3.08 -11.39
C ALA A 176 -6.68 -2.85 -10.70
N PHE A 177 -6.66 -2.99 -9.38
CA PHE A 177 -5.46 -2.95 -8.57
C PHE A 177 -4.87 -4.37 -8.50
N ILE A 178 -3.61 -4.51 -8.90
CA ILE A 178 -2.91 -5.80 -8.98
C ILE A 178 -1.51 -5.72 -8.38
N ASP A 179 -0.97 -6.86 -7.96
CA ASP A 179 0.45 -6.96 -7.61
C ASP A 179 1.30 -6.60 -8.84
N ALA A 180 2.33 -5.78 -8.61
CA ALA A 180 3.12 -5.17 -9.66
C ALA A 180 4.19 -6.12 -10.18
N TYR A 181 3.77 -7.18 -10.87
CA TYR A 181 4.67 -8.21 -11.36
C TYR A 181 4.35 -8.66 -12.78
N LYS A 182 3.23 -9.37 -12.96
CA LYS A 182 2.76 -9.83 -14.27
C LYS A 182 1.25 -10.00 -14.27
N PHE A 183 0.67 -9.85 -15.46
CA PHE A 183 -0.71 -10.21 -15.69
C PHE A 183 -0.91 -10.69 -17.13
N THR A 184 -1.97 -11.49 -17.31
CA THR A 184 -2.42 -11.99 -18.60
C THR A 184 -3.80 -11.43 -18.87
N ILE A 185 -4.05 -10.94 -20.09
CA ILE A 185 -5.37 -10.50 -20.54
C ILE A 185 -5.92 -11.49 -21.56
N ASP A 186 -7.08 -12.05 -21.24
CA ASP A 186 -7.91 -12.82 -22.16
C ASP A 186 -8.99 -11.89 -22.73
N GLY A 187 -9.20 -11.93 -24.04
CA GLY A 187 -10.29 -11.23 -24.70
C GLY A 187 -11.25 -12.19 -25.37
N THR A 188 -12.55 -11.97 -25.20
CA THR A 188 -13.61 -12.65 -25.94
C THR A 188 -14.40 -11.60 -26.69
N LEU A 189 -14.48 -11.74 -28.01
CA LEU A 189 -15.00 -10.73 -28.92
C LEU A 189 -16.08 -11.33 -29.81
N LYS A 190 -17.06 -10.51 -30.21
CA LYS A 190 -18.08 -10.87 -31.20
C LYS A 190 -18.18 -9.78 -32.26
N ASN A 191 -17.80 -10.11 -33.49
CA ASN A 191 -17.83 -9.14 -34.59
C ASN A 191 -19.28 -8.87 -35.08
N GLN A 192 -19.44 -7.96 -36.04
CA GLN A 192 -20.74 -7.62 -36.64
C GLN A 192 -21.44 -8.79 -37.35
N GLY A 193 -20.68 -9.76 -37.86
CA GLY A 193 -21.20 -10.98 -38.47
C GLY A 193 -21.68 -12.03 -37.46
N GLY A 194 -21.45 -11.77 -36.16
CA GLY A 194 -21.81 -12.69 -35.08
C GLY A 194 -20.76 -13.76 -34.79
N THR A 195 -19.62 -13.77 -35.50
CA THR A 195 -18.51 -14.69 -35.26
C THR A 195 -17.85 -14.36 -33.93
N ALA A 196 -17.64 -15.40 -33.11
CA ALA A 196 -16.94 -15.29 -31.84
C ALA A 196 -15.44 -15.52 -32.05
N GLN A 197 -14.62 -14.65 -31.47
CA GLN A 197 -13.17 -14.65 -31.59
C GLN A 197 -12.55 -14.48 -30.21
N SER A 198 -11.32 -14.97 -30.03
CA SER A 198 -10.60 -14.80 -28.77
C SER A 198 -9.10 -14.59 -28.96
N PHE A 199 -8.48 -14.02 -27.94
CA PHE A 199 -7.04 -13.90 -27.84
C PHE A 199 -6.59 -13.97 -26.38
N ASN A 200 -5.30 -14.22 -26.19
CA ASN A 200 -4.62 -14.18 -24.91
C ASN A 200 -3.29 -13.44 -25.06
N LYS A 201 -2.96 -12.55 -24.12
CA LYS A 201 -1.68 -11.84 -24.09
C LYS A 201 -1.16 -11.72 -22.67
N THR A 202 0.12 -12.01 -22.47
CA THR A 202 0.79 -11.85 -21.17
C THR A 202 1.74 -10.65 -21.19
N TYR A 203 1.73 -9.87 -20.10
CA TYR A 203 2.65 -8.80 -19.80
C TYR A 203 3.41 -9.15 -18.51
N ASP A 204 4.72 -9.39 -18.62
CA ASP A 204 5.58 -9.87 -17.55
C ASP A 204 6.85 -9.02 -17.34
N THR A 205 6.96 -7.90 -18.05
CA THR A 205 8.08 -6.97 -17.96
C THR A 205 7.58 -5.54 -17.78
N GLY A 206 8.32 -4.76 -16.98
CA GLY A 206 8.04 -3.33 -16.81
C GLY A 206 6.77 -2.99 -16.02
N ILE A 207 6.22 -3.94 -15.26
CA ILE A 207 5.13 -3.68 -14.31
C ILE A 207 5.74 -3.26 -12.98
N ASN A 208 5.46 -2.02 -12.56
CA ASN A 208 6.03 -1.39 -11.39
C ASN A 208 4.91 -0.95 -10.44
N PRO A 209 5.16 -0.96 -9.12
CA PRO A 209 4.21 -0.42 -8.15
C PRO A 209 4.01 1.08 -8.37
N ALA A 210 2.94 1.64 -7.81
CA ALA A 210 2.60 3.06 -7.96
C ALA A 210 2.51 3.52 -9.42
N THR A 211 2.10 2.62 -10.32
CA THR A 211 1.99 2.91 -11.77
C THR A 211 0.61 2.54 -12.28
N CYS A 212 0.01 3.44 -13.07
CA CYS A 212 -1.25 3.18 -13.76
C CYS A 212 -0.97 2.83 -15.22
N TYR A 213 -1.43 1.66 -15.64
CA TYR A 213 -1.27 1.13 -16.99
C TYR A 213 -2.61 1.14 -17.71
N THR A 214 -2.62 1.51 -18.99
CA THR A 214 -3.79 1.35 -19.85
C THR A 214 -3.47 0.40 -20.99
N VAL A 215 -4.24 -0.68 -21.11
CA VAL A 215 -4.24 -1.56 -22.29
C VAL A 215 -5.33 -1.05 -23.24
N THR A 216 -4.91 -0.53 -24.39
CA THR A 216 -5.84 -0.01 -25.41
C THR A 216 -6.00 -0.99 -26.55
N PHE A 217 -7.24 -1.34 -26.86
CA PHE A 217 -7.61 -2.22 -27.97
C PHE A 217 -8.19 -1.42 -29.13
N ASP A 218 -7.64 -1.62 -30.32
CA ASP A 218 -8.02 -0.98 -31.56
C ASP A 218 -8.23 -1.98 -32.70
N ALA A 219 -9.14 -1.68 -33.63
CA ALA A 219 -9.49 -2.54 -34.77
C ALA A 219 -9.23 -1.87 -36.13
N SER A 220 -8.28 -0.92 -36.21
CA SER A 220 -7.95 -0.24 -37.47
C SER A 220 -7.17 -1.11 -38.46
N SER A 221 -6.53 -2.18 -38.00
CA SER A 221 -5.76 -3.13 -38.82
C SER A 221 -6.69 -4.14 -39.54
N VAL A 222 -6.93 -3.86 -40.83
CA VAL A 222 -7.41 -4.74 -41.94
C VAL A 222 -8.10 -6.07 -41.58
N GLY A 223 -9.39 -6.19 -41.94
CA GLY A 223 -10.02 -7.47 -42.31
C GLY A 223 -10.65 -8.30 -41.19
N GLY A 224 -10.55 -7.88 -39.92
CA GLY A 224 -11.24 -8.56 -38.82
C GLY A 224 -10.55 -9.78 -38.22
N THR A 225 -9.35 -10.11 -38.70
CA THR A 225 -8.56 -11.26 -38.26
C THR A 225 -7.49 -10.89 -37.23
N SER A 226 -7.32 -9.61 -36.92
CA SER A 226 -6.36 -9.13 -35.94
C SER A 226 -6.85 -7.86 -35.26
N ILE A 227 -6.27 -7.55 -34.11
CA ILE A 227 -6.44 -6.27 -33.40
C ILE A 227 -5.08 -5.66 -33.11
N THR A 228 -5.06 -4.35 -32.95
CA THR A 228 -3.91 -3.63 -32.44
C THR A 228 -4.08 -3.44 -30.94
N VAL A 229 -3.06 -3.79 -30.17
CA VAL A 229 -3.02 -3.62 -28.71
C VAL A 229 -1.87 -2.70 -28.34
N THR A 230 -2.19 -1.65 -27.60
CA THR A 230 -1.19 -0.71 -27.08
C THR A 230 -1.12 -0.84 -25.57
N PHE A 231 0.08 -1.13 -25.06
CA PHE A 231 0.41 -1.14 -23.64
C PHE A 231 1.56 -0.16 -23.41
N ASN A 232 1.29 0.91 -22.66
CA ASN A 232 2.17 2.07 -22.56
C ASN A 232 2.48 2.65 -23.96
N ASP A 233 3.76 2.86 -24.29
CA ASP A 233 4.22 3.36 -25.58
C ASP A 233 4.45 2.24 -26.60
N THR A 234 4.18 0.99 -26.23
CA THR A 234 4.40 -0.19 -27.10
C THR A 234 3.10 -0.59 -27.75
N THR A 235 3.12 -0.73 -29.07
CA THR A 235 1.98 -1.20 -29.86
C THR A 235 2.35 -2.49 -30.59
N GLU A 236 1.42 -3.44 -30.60
CA GLU A 236 1.58 -4.73 -31.25
C GLU A 236 0.28 -5.19 -31.93
N THR A 237 0.40 -6.09 -32.90
CA THR A 237 -0.75 -6.73 -33.55
C THR A 237 -0.93 -8.11 -32.95
N ILE A 238 -2.17 -8.43 -32.57
CA ILE A 238 -2.59 -9.74 -32.09
C ILE A 238 -3.53 -10.35 -33.10
N ASP A 239 -3.18 -11.52 -33.61
CA ASP A 239 -4.07 -12.31 -34.45
C ASP A 239 -5.21 -12.88 -33.59
N LEU A 240 -6.42 -12.78 -34.12
CA LEU A 240 -7.61 -13.33 -33.50
C LEU A 240 -7.79 -14.77 -33.94
N GLY A 241 -7.81 -15.68 -32.98
CA GLY A 241 -8.21 -17.05 -33.24
C GLY A 241 -9.72 -17.13 -33.44
N ASP A 242 -10.16 -18.00 -34.35
CA ASP A 242 -11.55 -18.45 -34.39
C ASP A 242 -11.82 -19.33 -33.17
N ILE A 243 -12.96 -19.13 -32.52
CA ILE A 243 -13.46 -20.13 -31.57
C ILE A 243 -14.09 -21.24 -32.41
N GLU A 244 -13.45 -22.41 -32.51
CA GLU A 244 -14.13 -23.60 -33.00
C GLU A 244 -15.32 -23.86 -32.07
N LEU A 245 -16.52 -23.61 -32.57
CA LEU A 245 -17.75 -24.09 -31.94
C LEU A 245 -17.71 -25.61 -32.05
N ASN A 246 -17.32 -26.29 -30.96
CA ASN A 246 -17.59 -27.72 -30.85
C ASN A 246 -19.13 -27.89 -30.89
N ASP A 247 -19.61 -28.49 -31.97
CA ASP A 247 -21.00 -28.96 -32.16
C ASP A 247 -21.43 -29.92 -31.04
#